data_AF-A0A840NUZ7-F1
#
_entry.id   AF-A0A840NUZ7-F1
#
_cell.length_a   1.000
_cell.length_b   1.000
_cell.length_c   1.000
_cell.angle_alpha   90.00
_cell.angle_beta   90.00
_cell.angle_gamma   90.00
#
_symmetry.space_group_name_H-M   'P 1'
#
loop_
_entity.id
_entity.type
_entity.pdbx_description
1 polymer ?
#
loop_
_entity_poly.entity_id
_entity_poly.type
_entity_poly.pdbx_seq_one_letter_code
_entity_poly.pdbx_strand_id
1 'polypeptide(L)'
;MTLKHTLLAIFLVIPTAFLVAFMVANSQMVMLTLDPFRISSESFTYRAPFFIWLLIFFALGVLLGTFINWLAYHKCKKALKQSKAELEKLKMSIANIV
;
A
#
# COMPACT_ATOMS: atom_id res chain seq x y z
N MET A 1 13.53 5.75 -20.48
CA MET A 1 12.47 5.34 -19.53
C MET A 1 12.98 5.12 -18.10
N THR A 2 14.30 5.15 -17.85
CA THR A 2 14.93 4.94 -16.53
C THR A 2 14.85 6.17 -15.62
N LEU A 3 14.97 7.39 -16.17
CA LEU A 3 15.04 8.64 -15.40
C LEU A 3 13.84 8.88 -14.47
N LYS A 4 12.61 8.58 -14.93
CA LYS A 4 11.40 8.72 -14.10
C LYS A 4 11.40 7.76 -12.91
N HIS A 5 11.88 6.53 -13.10
CA HIS A 5 11.95 5.53 -12.03
C HIS A 5 13.02 5.89 -11.00
N THR A 6 14.18 6.38 -11.42
CA THR A 6 15.22 6.85 -10.49
C THR A 6 14.78 8.07 -9.71
N LEU A 7 14.10 9.04 -10.35
CA LEU A 7 13.56 10.21 -9.66
C LEU A 7 12.51 9.83 -8.61
N LEU A 8 11.61 8.91 -8.93
CA LEU A 8 10.63 8.37 -7.97
C LEU A 8 11.31 7.65 -6.79
N ALA A 9 12.33 6.84 -7.06
CA ALA A 9 13.07 6.14 -6.02
C ALA A 9 13.81 7.12 -5.09
N ILE A 10 14.49 8.12 -5.65
CA ILE A 10 15.22 9.14 -4.88
C ILE A 10 14.27 9.97 -4.02
N PHE A 11 13.13 10.37 -4.58
CA PHE A 11 12.10 11.11 -3.85
C PHE A 11 11.54 10.32 -2.67
N LEU A 12 11.51 8.99 -2.75
CA LEU A 12 11.05 8.14 -1.66
C LEU A 12 12.15 7.88 -0.62
N VAL A 13 13.38 7.64 -1.06
CA VAL A 13 14.49 7.23 -0.18
C VAL A 13 14.97 8.35 0.73
N ILE A 14 15.09 9.58 0.20
CA ILE A 14 15.59 10.74 0.96
C ILE A 14 14.72 11.05 2.20
N PRO A 15 13.40 11.24 2.09
CA PRO A 15 12.57 11.53 3.27
C PRO A 15 12.52 10.37 4.24
N THR A 16 12.54 9.12 3.77
CA THR A 16 12.58 7.94 4.65
C THR A 16 13.88 7.89 5.46
N ALA A 17 15.03 8.10 4.83
CA ALA A 17 16.32 8.09 5.51
C ALA A 17 16.44 9.22 6.55
N PHE A 18 15.91 10.40 6.23
CA PHE A 18 15.89 11.54 7.16
C PHE A 18 14.99 11.27 8.36
N LEU A 19 13.81 10.67 8.13
CA LEU A 19 12.90 10.25 9.20
C LEU A 19 13.56 9.24 10.14
N VAL A 20 14.24 8.24 9.57
CA VAL A 20 14.96 7.21 10.33
C VAL A 20 16.10 7.83 11.15
N ALA A 21 16.90 8.70 10.56
CA ALA A 21 17.98 9.39 11.28
C ALA A 21 17.44 10.27 12.43
N PHE A 22 16.34 10.99 12.21
CA PHE A 22 15.66 11.80 13.22
C PHE A 22 15.09 10.93 14.36
N MET A 23 14.53 9.78 14.02
CA MET A 23 14.03 8.76 14.95
C MET A 23 15.12 8.11 15.80
N VAL A 24 16.28 7.84 15.20
CA VAL A 24 17.44 7.25 15.89
C VAL A 24 18.10 8.28 16.80
N ALA A 25 18.24 9.54 16.34
CA ALA A 25 18.79 10.62 17.15
C ALA A 25 17.87 10.96 18.35
N ASN A 26 16.55 10.82 18.18
CA ASN A 26 15.55 11.04 19.23
C ASN A 26 14.98 9.70 19.74
N SER A 27 15.86 8.78 20.16
CA SER A 27 15.52 7.43 20.66
C SER A 27 14.96 7.44 22.09
N GLN A 28 13.98 8.30 22.35
CA GLN A 28 13.32 8.36 23.65
C GLN A 28 12.39 7.15 23.82
N MET A 29 12.38 6.55 25.01
CA MET A 29 11.45 5.46 25.32
C MET A 29 10.03 6.03 25.46
N VAL A 30 9.16 5.71 24.51
CA VAL A 30 7.76 6.15 24.51
C VAL A 30 6.88 4.97 24.91
N MET A 31 5.94 5.22 25.81
CA MET A 31 4.90 4.25 26.15
C MET A 31 3.81 4.33 25.09
N LEU A 32 3.53 3.22 24.42
CA LEU A 32 2.41 3.12 23.50
C LEU A 32 1.39 2.14 24.08
N THR A 33 0.20 2.66 24.35
CA THR A 33 -0.96 1.90 24.81
C THR A 33 -1.94 1.82 23.66
N LEU A 34 -2.12 0.62 23.10
CA LEU A 34 -3.13 0.36 22.08
C LEU A 34 -4.41 -0.07 22.76
N ASP A 35 -5.47 0.73 22.59
CA ASP A 35 -6.78 0.47 23.18
C ASP A 35 -7.87 0.55 22.09
N PRO A 36 -8.01 -0.49 21.25
CA PRO A 36 -8.90 -0.44 20.09
C PRO A 36 -10.38 -0.63 20.46
N PHE A 37 -10.70 -1.38 21.53
CA PHE A 37 -12.08 -1.70 21.95
C PHE A 37 -12.12 -2.06 23.45
N ARG A 38 -12.33 -1.09 24.34
CA ARG A 38 -12.41 -1.33 25.79
C ARG A 38 -13.62 -2.18 26.18
N ILE A 39 -13.42 -3.48 26.40
CA ILE A 39 -14.45 -4.38 26.96
C ILE A 39 -14.01 -5.02 28.30
N SER A 40 -12.71 -5.21 28.55
CA SER A 40 -12.20 -5.55 29.88
C SER A 40 -10.69 -5.34 30.00
N SER A 41 -10.33 -4.48 30.95
CA SER A 41 -9.09 -4.28 31.75
C SER A 41 -7.69 -4.78 31.36
N GLU A 42 -7.38 -5.21 30.13
CA GLU A 42 -5.99 -5.45 29.72
C GLU A 42 -5.64 -4.58 28.50
N SER A 43 -5.03 -3.43 28.76
CA SER A 43 -4.51 -2.57 27.70
C SER A 43 -3.14 -3.09 27.23
N PHE A 44 -2.98 -3.21 25.92
CA PHE A 44 -1.70 -3.63 25.32
C PHE A 44 -0.71 -2.46 25.41
N THR A 45 0.00 -2.39 26.54
CA THR A 45 0.96 -1.32 26.87
C THR A 45 2.37 -1.84 26.72
N TYR A 46 3.07 -1.37 25.69
CA TYR A 46 4.46 -1.75 25.42
C TYR A 46 5.35 -0.51 25.37
N ARG A 47 6.52 -0.62 25.99
CA ARG A 47 7.55 0.43 25.97
C ARG A 47 8.58 0.08 24.92
N ALA A 48 8.68 0.92 23.91
CA ALA A 48 9.68 0.78 22.86
C ALA A 48 10.07 2.18 22.34
N PRO A 49 11.27 2.35 21.77
CA PRO A 49 11.62 3.56 21.03
C PRO A 49 10.58 3.92 19.96
N PHE A 50 10.29 5.22 19.79
CA PHE A 50 9.20 5.75 18.96
C PHE A 50 9.26 5.32 17.47
N PHE A 51 10.39 5.52 16.82
CA PHE A 51 11.16 4.37 16.38
C PHE A 51 10.43 3.21 15.68
N ILE A 52 10.25 2.18 16.48
CA ILE A 52 9.75 0.86 16.09
C ILE A 52 8.28 0.97 15.70
N TRP A 53 7.50 1.78 16.43
CA TRP A 53 6.09 1.97 16.16
C TRP A 53 5.85 2.59 14.79
N LEU A 54 6.58 3.66 14.47
CA LEU A 54 6.49 4.31 13.16
C LEU A 54 6.80 3.35 12.01
N LEU A 55 7.81 2.48 12.17
CA LEU A 55 8.18 1.49 11.15
C LEU A 55 7.08 0.43 10.96
N ILE A 56 6.46 -0.04 12.06
CA ILE A 56 5.34 -0.99 12.01
C ILE A 56 4.14 -0.36 11.28
N PHE A 57 3.73 0.86 11.65
CA PHE A 57 2.61 1.54 11.00
C PHE A 57 2.88 1.85 9.54
N PHE A 58 4.11 2.24 9.20
CA PHE A 58 4.52 2.45 7.81
C PHE A 58 4.46 1.15 7.00
N ALA A 59 5.01 0.05 7.53
CA ALA A 59 4.94 -1.26 6.90
C ALA A 59 3.48 -1.70 6.66
N LEU A 60 2.61 -1.50 7.66
CA LEU A 60 1.17 -1.75 7.51
C LEU A 60 0.56 -0.92 6.37
N GLY A 61 0.88 0.37 6.29
CA GLY A 61 0.41 1.24 5.21
C GLY A 61 0.84 0.76 3.82
N VAL A 62 2.09 0.33 3.67
CA VAL A 62 2.61 -0.24 2.41
C VAL A 62 1.90 -1.54 2.05
N LEU A 63 1.68 -2.43 3.03
CA LEU A 63 0.97 -3.70 2.82
C LEU A 63 -0.49 -3.46 2.41
N LEU A 64 -1.19 -2.55 3.09
CA LEU A 64 -2.55 -2.13 2.76
C LEU A 64 -2.63 -1.54 1.34
N GLY A 65 -1.72 -0.63 0.99
CA GLY A 65 -1.66 -0.07 -0.36
C GLY A 65 -1.44 -1.14 -1.44
N THR A 66 -0.54 -2.08 -1.18
CA THR A 66 -0.27 -3.22 -2.07
C THR A 66 -1.50 -4.13 -2.21
N PHE A 67 -2.18 -4.41 -1.09
CA PHE A 67 -3.38 -5.26 -1.06
C PHE A 67 -4.55 -4.64 -1.84
N ILE A 68 -4.80 -3.34 -1.67
CA ILE A 68 -5.82 -2.61 -2.41
C ILE A 68 -5.54 -2.67 -3.92
N ASN A 69 -4.29 -2.44 -4.32
CA ASN A 69 -3.90 -2.51 -5.73
C ASN A 69 -4.09 -3.94 -6.30
N TRP A 70 -3.73 -4.97 -5.54
CA TRP A 70 -3.95 -6.36 -5.94
C TRP A 70 -5.44 -6.69 -6.16
N LEU A 71 -6.32 -6.23 -5.26
CA LEU A 71 -7.77 -6.38 -5.42
C LEU A 71 -8.31 -5.64 -6.66
N ALA A 72 -7.81 -4.45 -6.95
CA ALA A 72 -8.18 -3.68 -8.15
C ALA A 72 -7.76 -4.42 -9.44
N TYR A 73 -6.52 -4.92 -9.48
CA TYR A 73 -6.00 -5.71 -10.60
C TYR A 73 -6.82 -6.99 -10.83
N HIS A 74 -7.24 -7.67 -9.75
CA HIS A 74 -8.05 -8.89 -9.87
C HIS A 74 -9.41 -8.63 -10.54
N LYS A 75 -10.06 -7.48 -10.27
CA LYS A 75 -11.34 -7.11 -10.89
C LYS A 75 -11.21 -6.83 -12.39
N CYS A 76 -10.12 -6.19 -12.83
CA CYS A 76 -9.90 -5.87 -14.24
C CYS A 76 -9.79 -7.11 -15.14
N LYS A 77 -9.30 -8.25 -14.62
CA LYS A 77 -9.18 -9.49 -15.40
C LYS A 77 -10.54 -10.00 -15.91
N LYS A 78 -11.61 -9.81 -15.12
CA LYS A 78 -12.97 -10.22 -15.51
C LYS A 78 -13.58 -9.26 -16.54
N ALA A 79 -13.40 -7.96 -16.36
CA ALA A 79 -13.88 -6.93 -17.29
C ALA A 79 -13.21 -7.04 -18.67
N LEU A 80 -11.91 -7.35 -18.73
CA LEU A 80 -11.19 -7.52 -19.99
C LEU A 80 -11.73 -8.70 -20.82
N LYS A 81 -12.14 -9.79 -20.17
CA LYS A 81 -12.69 -10.97 -20.87
C LYS A 81 -14.06 -10.65 -21.49
N GLN A 82 -14.90 -9.87 -20.80
CA GLN A 82 -16.20 -9.43 -21.29
C GLN A 82 -16.05 -8.46 -22.47
N SER A 83 -15.19 -7.44 -22.33
CA SER A 83 -14.92 -6.47 -23.40
C SER A 83 -14.36 -7.13 -24.67
N LYS A 84 -13.49 -8.14 -24.54
CA LYS A 84 -13.01 -8.92 -25.70
C LYS A 84 -14.13 -9.70 -26.38
N ALA A 85 -15.03 -10.32 -25.62
CA ALA A 85 -16.15 -11.08 -26.18
C ALA A 85 -17.15 -10.19 -26.93
N GLU A 86 -17.40 -8.99 -26.43
CA GLU A 86 -18.25 -7.99 -27.11
C GLU A 86 -17.62 -7.53 -28.43
N LEU A 87 -16.32 -7.22 -28.44
CA LEU A 87 -15.61 -6.85 -29.67
C LEU A 87 -15.65 -7.94 -30.74
N GLU A 88 -15.46 -9.21 -30.37
CA GLU A 88 -15.55 -10.32 -31.33
C GLU A 88 -16.96 -10.51 -31.86
N LYS A 89 -18.00 -10.29 -31.04
CA LYS A 89 -19.39 -10.27 -31.52
C LYS A 89 -19.65 -9.14 -32.50
N LEU A 90 -19.17 -7.92 -32.21
CA LEU A 90 -19.31 -6.79 -33.13
C LEU A 90 -18.59 -7.03 -34.46
N LYS A 91 -17.37 -7.61 -34.43
CA LYS A 91 -16.64 -7.98 -35.65
C LYS A 91 -17.41 -9.02 -36.48
N MET A 92 -17.97 -10.04 -35.84
CA MET A 92 -18.77 -11.05 -36.53
C MET A 92 -20.04 -10.46 -37.15
N SER A 93 -20.71 -9.50 -36.48
CA SER A 93 -21.86 -8.83 -37.08
C SER A 93 -21.49 -7.97 -38.29
N ILE A 94 -20.35 -7.27 -38.26
CA ILE A 94 -19.88 -6.48 -39.40
C ILE A 94 -19.51 -7.39 -40.56
N ALA A 95 -18.80 -8.50 -40.30
CA ALA A 95 -18.40 -9.47 -41.32
C ALA A 95 -19.56 -10.24 -41.96
N ASN A 96 -20.73 -10.29 -41.32
CA ASN A 96 -21.94 -10.90 -41.87
C ASN A 96 -22.82 -9.88 -42.64
N ILE A 97 -22.55 -8.57 -42.50
CA ILE A 97 -23.26 -7.50 -43.20
C ILE A 97 -22.57 -7.14 -44.53
N VAL A 98 -21.26 -7.37 -44.63
CA VAL A 98 -20.44 -7.20 -45.85
C VAL A 98 -20.46 -8.49 -46.66
#